data_AF-A0A3L6L6H1-F1
#
_entry.id   AF-A0A3L6L6H1-F1
#
_cell.length_a   1.000
_cell.length_b   1.000
_cell.length_c   1.000
_cell.angle_alpha   90.00
_cell.angle_beta   90.00
_cell.angle_gamma   90.00
#
_symmetry.space_group_name_H-M   'P 1'
#
loop_
_entity.id
_entity.type
_entity.pdbx_description
1 polymer ?
#
loop_
_entity_poly.entity_id
_entity_poly.type
_entity_poly.pdbx_seq_one_letter_code
_entity_poly.pdbx_strand_id
1 'polypeptide(L)'
;MSRRGLFIQRKHHPHHRGPKAHKLAFCTDGTSLFLSFGTVLCSGYGIIQYRDQQRLSGTPSFICRSLGTCRRAISSIIRTKMLLSGDAEENPGPSLRGMQWNCAGLSQGKRLALHKTLVDERIAFCPLSETRMTPGEAACFSVAGYQHHGIARNCKGAGVSILVRGDLPVETGMDVVGRIEQVHATIHLTCGTALTVTSAYIPPKHTFTATDLDTLLTTDGAQLIGADANAHALAWDRASPPNTKGETLTQWCIDNQFLVCNTGECTRYARHHGESTPDVTLSRNCTVYTWTSLYSPDSDHHHIFFDVIVGDGTDALSCPRLQKPMYAWLKANWRNFCLKVDELCRKKVVEGRTSTPWNRN
;
A
#
# COMPACT_ATOMS: atom_id res chain seq x y z
N MET A 1 60.68 -72.45 15.42
CA MET A 1 61.39 -71.72 16.49
C MET A 1 61.58 -70.27 16.08
N SER A 2 61.19 -69.34 16.96
CA SER A 2 61.53 -67.88 17.06
C SER A 2 61.26 -66.94 15.85
N ARG A 3 60.41 -65.89 15.89
CA ARG A 3 60.45 -64.58 16.61
C ARG A 3 61.80 -63.82 16.38
N ARG A 4 61.91 -62.52 16.03
CA ARG A 4 61.04 -61.31 16.06
C ARG A 4 61.75 -60.11 15.31
N GLY A 5 60.96 -59.16 14.78
CA GLY A 5 61.19 -57.67 14.67
C GLY A 5 62.25 -57.10 13.69
N LEU A 6 62.16 -55.89 13.10
CA LEU A 6 61.24 -54.73 13.19
C LEU A 6 61.54 -53.66 12.07
N PHE A 7 60.48 -53.17 11.39
CA PHE A 7 60.11 -51.80 10.91
C PHE A 7 60.76 -50.95 9.75
N ILE A 8 59.83 -50.49 8.86
CA ILE A 8 59.58 -49.14 8.23
C ILE A 8 60.58 -48.59 7.18
N GLN A 9 60.25 -47.95 6.03
CA GLN A 9 59.05 -47.53 5.26
C GLN A 9 59.53 -47.16 3.83
N ARG A 10 58.66 -47.20 2.80
CA ARG A 10 58.58 -46.15 1.75
C ARG A 10 57.26 -46.23 0.95
N LYS A 11 56.76 -45.04 0.60
CA LYS A 11 55.46 -44.71 -0.02
C LYS A 11 55.41 -45.04 -1.52
N HIS A 12 54.22 -45.41 -2.01
CA HIS A 12 53.81 -45.21 -3.40
C HIS A 12 52.35 -44.72 -3.47
N HIS A 13 52.10 -43.71 -4.31
CA HIS A 13 50.77 -43.23 -4.70
C HIS A 13 50.06 -44.22 -5.63
N PRO A 14 48.72 -44.25 -5.60
CA PRO A 14 47.98 -44.48 -6.84
C PRO A 14 46.80 -43.52 -7.07
N HIS A 15 46.33 -43.62 -8.32
CA HIS A 15 45.45 -42.76 -9.10
C HIS A 15 43.98 -42.62 -8.65
N HIS A 16 43.41 -41.51 -9.13
CA HIS A 16 42.01 -41.10 -9.27
C HIS A 16 40.91 -42.19 -9.28
N ARG A 17 39.89 -41.97 -8.45
CA ARG A 17 38.46 -42.26 -8.72
C ARG A 17 37.63 -41.06 -8.27
N GLY A 18 36.64 -40.66 -9.08
CA GLY A 18 35.78 -39.50 -8.83
C GLY A 18 34.92 -39.61 -7.56
N PRO A 19 34.40 -38.49 -7.01
CA PRO A 19 33.62 -38.53 -5.78
C PRO A 19 32.20 -39.07 -6.01
N LYS A 20 31.79 -39.93 -5.08
CA LYS A 20 30.52 -40.63 -4.97
C LYS A 20 29.42 -39.69 -4.47
N ALA A 21 28.17 -39.96 -4.90
CA ALA A 21 26.98 -39.37 -4.31
C ALA A 21 26.81 -39.82 -2.85
N HIS A 22 26.68 -38.86 -1.93
CA HIS A 22 26.27 -39.11 -0.56
C HIS A 22 24.78 -38.84 -0.41
N LYS A 23 24.02 -39.89 -0.06
CA LYS A 23 22.65 -39.79 0.45
C LYS A 23 22.68 -39.01 1.77
N LEU A 24 21.92 -37.92 1.86
CA LEU A 24 21.51 -37.34 3.15
C LEU A 24 20.20 -38.01 3.56
N ALA A 25 20.25 -38.72 4.68
CA ALA A 25 19.08 -39.23 5.37
C ALA A 25 18.46 -38.10 6.20
N PHE A 26 17.15 -37.92 6.10
CA PHE A 26 16.39 -37.05 7.00
C PHE A 26 16.07 -37.84 8.27
N CYS A 27 16.62 -37.41 9.40
CA CYS A 27 16.07 -37.72 10.72
C CYS A 27 15.14 -36.59 11.12
N THR A 28 13.88 -36.92 11.30
CA THR A 28 12.87 -36.09 11.95
C THR A 28 13.10 -36.13 13.45
N ASP A 29 13.52 -35.02 14.05
CA ASP A 29 13.22 -34.69 15.44
C ASP A 29 13.07 -33.18 15.57
N GLY A 30 12.01 -32.77 16.25
CA GLY A 30 11.51 -31.41 16.29
C GLY A 30 12.43 -30.44 16.98
N THR A 31 12.74 -29.34 16.30
CA THR A 31 12.94 -27.98 16.83
C THR A 31 13.25 -27.08 15.64
N SER A 32 12.32 -26.21 15.25
CA SER A 32 12.51 -25.26 14.15
C SER A 32 13.44 -24.12 14.60
N LEU A 33 14.71 -24.18 14.21
CA LEU A 33 15.61 -23.04 14.33
C LEU A 33 15.29 -22.04 13.21
N PHE A 34 14.71 -20.89 13.59
CA PHE A 34 14.52 -19.75 12.70
C PHE A 34 15.86 -19.19 12.24
N LEU A 35 16.12 -19.18 10.92
CA LEU A 35 17.18 -18.39 10.31
C LEU A 35 16.66 -16.97 10.09
N SER A 36 17.03 -16.04 10.98
CA SER A 36 16.83 -14.61 10.74
C SER A 36 17.84 -14.11 9.71
N PHE A 37 17.36 -13.51 8.62
CA PHE A 37 18.19 -12.68 7.74
C PHE A 37 18.17 -11.26 8.30
N GLY A 38 19.02 -11.00 9.29
CA GLY A 38 19.36 -9.64 9.70
C GLY A 38 20.33 -9.03 8.70
N THR A 39 19.84 -8.26 7.73
CA THR A 39 20.69 -7.36 6.93
C THR A 39 21.12 -6.19 7.80
N VAL A 40 22.25 -6.33 8.47
CA VAL A 40 23.00 -5.19 9.01
C VAL A 40 23.63 -4.45 7.83
N LEU A 41 23.02 -3.35 7.43
CA LEU A 41 23.65 -2.37 6.54
C LEU A 41 24.74 -1.63 7.33
N CYS A 42 25.95 -2.19 7.35
CA CYS A 42 27.13 -1.43 7.75
C CYS A 42 27.47 -0.42 6.65
N SER A 43 27.33 0.86 7.00
CA SER A 43 27.82 2.03 6.26
C SER A 43 29.35 2.02 6.18
N GLY A 44 29.87 2.47 5.03
CA GLY A 44 31.26 2.88 4.83
C GLY A 44 32.17 1.78 4.28
N TYR A 45 32.74 2.00 3.09
CA TYR A 45 34.18 2.23 2.90
C TYR A 45 34.47 2.45 1.41
N GLY A 46 35.09 3.59 1.12
CA GLY A 46 35.48 4.04 -0.22
C GLY A 46 36.61 3.24 -0.85
N ILE A 47 36.71 3.35 -2.17
CA ILE A 47 37.79 2.77 -2.97
C ILE A 47 39.04 3.63 -2.76
N ILE A 48 40.00 3.13 -1.99
CA ILE A 48 41.39 3.63 -2.02
C ILE A 48 42.22 2.63 -2.81
N GLN A 49 42.73 3.05 -3.97
CA GLN A 49 43.78 2.33 -4.69
C GLN A 49 45.06 2.34 -3.85
N TYR A 50 45.50 1.17 -3.40
CA TYR A 50 46.87 1.01 -2.91
C TYR A 50 47.73 0.34 -3.99
N ARG A 51 48.72 1.09 -4.46
CA ARG A 51 49.83 0.64 -5.30
C ARG A 51 50.93 0.11 -4.37
N ASP A 52 51.45 -1.06 -4.70
CA ASP A 52 52.71 -1.68 -4.24
C ASP A 52 53.11 -1.58 -2.76
N GLN A 53 52.94 -2.69 -2.02
CA GLN A 53 53.83 -3.06 -0.91
C GLN A 53 53.95 -4.59 -0.76
N GLN A 54 55.14 -5.02 -0.36
CA GLN A 54 55.67 -6.39 -0.45
C GLN A 54 54.91 -7.44 0.38
N ARG A 55 54.79 -8.65 -0.18
CA ARG A 55 54.19 -9.84 0.46
C ARG A 55 55.06 -10.39 1.59
N LEU A 56 54.46 -10.58 2.76
CA LEU A 56 54.97 -11.47 3.81
C LEU A 56 54.49 -12.91 3.57
N SER A 57 55.39 -13.88 3.64
CA SER A 57 55.11 -15.31 3.47
C SER A 57 54.36 -15.87 4.68
N GLY A 58 53.14 -16.38 4.49
CA GLY A 58 52.44 -17.18 5.51
C GLY A 58 50.93 -16.98 5.65
N THR A 59 50.29 -16.06 4.92
CA THR A 59 48.82 -15.89 4.98
C THR A 59 48.10 -16.87 4.07
N PRO A 60 47.08 -17.62 4.55
CA PRO A 60 46.24 -18.43 3.68
C PRO A 60 45.47 -17.51 2.73
N SER A 61 45.69 -17.68 1.43
CA SER A 61 44.92 -17.00 0.39
C SER A 61 43.52 -17.60 0.33
N PHE A 62 42.52 -16.90 0.86
CA PHE A 62 41.15 -17.13 0.43
C PHE A 62 41.03 -16.57 -0.98
N ILE A 63 41.11 -17.45 -1.98
CA ILE A 63 40.73 -17.08 -3.33
C ILE A 63 39.23 -16.77 -3.27
N CYS A 64 38.88 -15.49 -3.34
CA CYS A 64 37.51 -15.06 -3.58
C CYS A 64 37.12 -15.52 -4.99
N ARG A 65 36.68 -16.78 -5.11
CA ARG A 65 36.12 -17.32 -6.35
C ARG A 65 34.69 -16.81 -6.49
N SER A 66 34.60 -15.71 -7.22
CA SER A 66 33.45 -15.20 -7.96
C SER A 66 32.18 -14.86 -7.18
N LEU A 67 32.02 -13.57 -6.87
CA LEU A 67 30.70 -12.91 -6.73
C LEU A 67 29.73 -13.23 -7.89
N GLY A 68 30.25 -13.61 -9.07
CA GLY A 68 29.46 -14.01 -10.24
C GLY A 68 28.75 -15.38 -10.11
N THR A 69 29.26 -16.34 -9.34
CA THR A 69 28.56 -17.61 -9.09
C THR A 69 27.49 -17.46 -8.02
N CYS A 70 27.75 -16.66 -6.97
CA CYS A 70 26.74 -16.31 -5.96
C CYS A 70 25.56 -15.55 -6.57
N ARG A 71 25.78 -14.57 -7.45
CA ARG A 71 24.68 -13.86 -8.11
C ARG A 71 23.82 -14.78 -8.97
N ARG A 72 24.42 -15.68 -9.76
CA ARG A 72 23.67 -16.66 -10.56
C ARG A 72 22.93 -17.69 -9.70
N ALA A 73 23.55 -18.15 -8.61
CA ALA A 73 22.90 -19.07 -7.66
C ALA A 73 21.72 -18.39 -6.94
N ILE A 74 21.89 -17.15 -6.47
CA ILE A 74 20.82 -16.36 -5.84
C ILE A 74 19.70 -16.08 -6.85
N SER A 75 20.02 -15.61 -8.06
CA SER A 75 19.02 -15.41 -9.12
C SER A 75 18.32 -16.71 -9.51
N SER A 76 19.02 -17.84 -9.53
CA SER A 76 18.42 -19.16 -9.79
C SER A 76 17.49 -19.58 -8.65
N ILE A 77 17.88 -19.38 -7.39
CA ILE A 77 17.04 -19.70 -6.23
C ILE A 77 15.78 -18.83 -6.22
N ILE A 78 15.92 -17.52 -6.47
CA ILE A 78 14.80 -16.59 -6.58
C ILE A 78 13.87 -17.00 -7.73
N ARG A 79 14.42 -17.28 -8.91
CA ARG A 79 13.64 -17.72 -10.08
C ARG A 79 12.93 -19.04 -9.83
N THR A 80 13.60 -20.02 -9.21
CA THR A 80 13.00 -21.30 -8.86
C THR A 80 11.89 -21.11 -7.81
N LYS A 81 12.10 -20.27 -6.79
CA LYS A 81 11.03 -19.94 -5.83
C LYS A 81 9.84 -19.26 -6.50
N MET A 82 10.07 -18.26 -7.37
CA MET A 82 9.00 -17.63 -8.14
C MET A 82 8.23 -18.62 -9.03
N LEU A 83 8.91 -19.54 -9.69
CA LEU A 83 8.27 -20.57 -10.53
C LEU A 83 7.49 -21.62 -9.72
N LEU A 84 7.92 -21.89 -8.47
CA LEU A 84 7.25 -22.84 -7.57
C LEU A 84 6.07 -22.21 -6.82
N SER A 85 6.00 -20.88 -6.72
CA SER A 85 4.91 -20.15 -6.05
C SER A 85 3.65 -19.96 -6.90
N GLY A 86 3.57 -20.59 -8.08
CA GLY A 86 2.51 -20.34 -9.05
C GLY A 86 2.74 -19.07 -9.86
N ASP A 87 1.77 -18.63 -10.65
CA ASP A 87 1.87 -17.32 -11.30
C ASP A 87 1.79 -16.22 -10.23
N ALA A 88 2.94 -15.65 -9.88
CA ALA A 88 3.06 -14.53 -8.95
C ALA A 88 2.25 -13.30 -9.42
N GLU A 89 1.91 -13.25 -10.71
CA GLU A 89 0.92 -12.31 -11.20
C GLU A 89 -0.49 -12.75 -10.73
N GLU A 90 -1.01 -13.93 -11.08
CA GLU A 90 -2.35 -14.37 -10.64
C GLU A 90 -2.57 -14.37 -9.12
N ASN A 91 -1.52 -14.58 -8.33
CA ASN A 91 -1.56 -14.58 -6.87
C ASN A 91 -0.58 -13.55 -6.28
N PRO A 92 -1.00 -12.27 -6.15
CA PRO A 92 -0.12 -11.18 -5.71
C PRO A 92 0.31 -11.29 -4.23
N GLY A 93 -0.14 -12.33 -3.53
CA GLY A 93 0.10 -12.51 -2.10
C GLY A 93 -1.13 -12.17 -1.25
N PRO A 94 -1.00 -12.24 0.07
CA PRO A 94 -2.10 -12.16 1.02
C PRO A 94 -2.61 -10.73 1.28
N SER A 95 -2.32 -9.78 0.39
CA SER A 95 -2.56 -8.36 0.66
C SER A 95 -3.58 -7.68 -0.24
N LEU A 96 -4.32 -6.76 0.34
CA LEU A 96 -5.19 -5.82 -0.34
C LEU A 96 -4.51 -4.46 -0.40
N ARG A 97 -4.41 -3.88 -1.59
CA ARG A 97 -3.88 -2.53 -1.74
C ARG A 97 -4.98 -1.49 -1.51
N GLY A 98 -4.78 -0.62 -0.54
CA GLY A 98 -5.65 0.50 -0.22
C GLY A 98 -5.13 1.83 -0.76
N MET A 99 -6.05 2.77 -0.98
CA MET A 99 -5.72 4.18 -1.24
C MET A 99 -6.65 5.09 -0.43
N GLN A 100 -6.13 5.93 0.45
CA GLN A 100 -6.91 6.95 1.17
C GLN A 100 -6.70 8.32 0.52
N TRP A 101 -7.78 9.12 0.41
CA TRP A 101 -7.66 10.46 -0.16
C TRP A 101 -8.77 11.43 0.28
N ASN A 102 -8.40 12.57 0.87
CA ASN A 102 -9.27 13.75 0.87
C ASN A 102 -9.22 14.40 -0.52
N CYS A 103 -10.30 14.25 -1.26
CA CYS A 103 -10.36 14.66 -2.65
C CYS A 103 -10.78 16.13 -2.86
N ALA A 104 -11.18 16.84 -1.80
CA ALA A 104 -11.66 18.21 -1.83
C ALA A 104 -12.68 18.48 -2.98
N GLY A 105 -13.62 17.56 -3.15
CA GLY A 105 -14.64 17.53 -4.19
C GLY A 105 -14.24 16.75 -5.43
N LEU A 106 -15.18 15.96 -5.99
CA LEU A 106 -14.97 15.10 -7.16
C LEU A 106 -15.57 15.70 -8.45
N SER A 107 -14.88 16.65 -9.05
CA SER A 107 -15.23 17.13 -10.41
C SER A 107 -15.09 16.00 -11.45
N GLN A 108 -15.70 16.16 -12.62
CA GLN A 108 -15.61 15.14 -13.69
C GLN A 108 -14.16 14.81 -14.08
N GLY A 109 -13.27 15.82 -14.13
CA GLY A 109 -11.85 15.61 -14.41
C GLY A 109 -11.15 14.79 -13.31
N LYS A 110 -11.41 15.11 -12.04
CA LYS A 110 -10.87 14.35 -10.91
C LYS A 110 -11.37 12.92 -10.87
N ARG A 111 -12.64 12.67 -11.25
CA ARG A 111 -13.19 11.30 -11.34
C ARG A 111 -12.44 10.45 -12.36
N LEU A 112 -12.05 11.03 -13.50
CA LEU A 112 -11.24 10.36 -14.52
C LEU A 112 -9.81 10.07 -14.01
N ALA A 113 -9.18 11.04 -13.35
CA ALA A 113 -7.86 10.86 -12.75
C ALA A 113 -7.88 9.80 -11.64
N LEU A 114 -8.87 9.86 -10.75
CA LEU A 114 -9.11 8.86 -9.70
C LEU A 114 -9.27 7.47 -10.31
N HIS A 115 -10.16 7.30 -11.30
CA HIS A 115 -10.34 6.01 -11.97
C HIS A 115 -9.03 5.48 -12.57
N LYS A 116 -8.23 6.34 -13.20
CA LYS A 116 -6.92 5.96 -13.73
C LYS A 116 -6.00 5.44 -12.62
N THR A 117 -5.87 6.17 -11.51
CA THR A 117 -5.05 5.76 -10.36
C THR A 117 -5.52 4.44 -9.77
N LEU A 118 -6.83 4.28 -9.56
CA LEU A 118 -7.43 3.05 -9.04
C LEU A 118 -7.06 1.83 -9.90
N VAL A 119 -7.15 1.95 -11.23
CA VAL A 119 -6.82 0.87 -12.17
C VAL A 119 -5.32 0.62 -12.26
N ASP A 120 -4.50 1.67 -12.34
CA ASP A 120 -3.05 1.53 -12.55
C ASP A 120 -2.34 0.98 -11.33
N GLU A 121 -2.75 1.44 -10.13
CA GLU A 121 -2.22 0.98 -8.84
C GLU A 121 -2.93 -0.27 -8.32
N ARG A 122 -3.92 -0.81 -9.05
CA ARG A 122 -4.68 -2.01 -8.69
C ARG A 122 -5.32 -1.91 -7.30
N ILE A 123 -5.90 -0.75 -7.00
CA ILE A 123 -6.49 -0.46 -5.69
C ILE A 123 -7.71 -1.36 -5.44
N ALA A 124 -7.72 -2.07 -4.31
CA ALA A 124 -8.82 -2.92 -3.88
C ALA A 124 -9.94 -2.10 -3.22
N PHE A 125 -9.59 -1.11 -2.41
CA PHE A 125 -10.54 -0.22 -1.76
C PHE A 125 -9.95 1.17 -1.56
N CYS A 126 -10.81 2.19 -1.53
CA CYS A 126 -10.42 3.58 -1.43
C CYS A 126 -11.36 4.40 -0.54
N PRO A 127 -10.98 4.68 0.72
CA PRO A 127 -11.65 5.64 1.58
C PRO A 127 -11.43 7.07 1.07
N LEU A 128 -12.53 7.78 0.89
CA LEU A 128 -12.58 9.15 0.39
C LEU A 128 -13.25 10.06 1.41
N SER A 129 -12.65 11.23 1.63
CA SER A 129 -13.21 12.33 2.41
C SER A 129 -13.37 13.59 1.55
N GLU A 130 -14.25 14.48 2.02
CA GLU A 130 -14.71 15.68 1.31
C GLU A 130 -15.10 15.42 -0.14
N THR A 131 -15.96 14.43 -0.40
CA THR A 131 -16.44 14.18 -1.77
C THR A 131 -17.25 15.35 -2.33
N ARG A 132 -17.85 16.17 -1.44
CA ARG A 132 -18.64 17.38 -1.74
C ARG A 132 -19.76 17.14 -2.76
N MET A 133 -20.24 15.90 -2.84
CA MET A 133 -21.40 15.52 -3.63
C MET A 133 -22.66 15.96 -2.91
N THR A 134 -23.69 16.32 -3.67
CA THR A 134 -25.07 16.35 -3.18
C THR A 134 -25.59 14.91 -2.97
N PRO A 135 -26.65 14.70 -2.18
CA PRO A 135 -27.24 13.37 -2.00
C PRO A 135 -27.63 12.70 -3.33
N GLY A 136 -28.17 13.45 -4.29
CA GLY A 136 -28.49 12.94 -5.62
C GLY A 136 -27.27 12.58 -6.45
N GLU A 137 -26.17 13.35 -6.34
CA GLU A 137 -24.91 13.00 -7.00
C GLU A 137 -24.25 11.77 -6.39
N ALA A 138 -24.29 11.63 -5.06
CA ALA A 138 -23.75 10.46 -4.37
C ALA A 138 -24.52 9.18 -4.72
N ALA A 139 -25.85 9.24 -4.78
CA ALA A 139 -26.68 8.09 -5.16
C ALA A 139 -26.42 7.61 -6.61
N CYS A 140 -26.02 8.53 -7.49
CA CYS A 140 -25.70 8.23 -8.89
C CYS A 140 -24.19 8.14 -9.16
N PHE A 141 -23.35 8.24 -8.12
CA PHE A 141 -21.91 8.23 -8.30
C PHE A 141 -21.45 6.81 -8.61
N SER A 142 -20.71 6.67 -9.71
CA SER A 142 -20.18 5.39 -10.14
C SER A 142 -18.78 5.58 -10.69
N VAL A 143 -17.89 4.64 -10.38
CA VAL A 143 -16.56 4.50 -10.97
C VAL A 143 -16.49 3.13 -11.61
N ALA A 144 -16.13 3.05 -12.88
CA ALA A 144 -16.12 1.78 -13.61
C ALA A 144 -15.22 0.74 -12.91
N GLY A 145 -15.74 -0.47 -12.70
CA GLY A 145 -15.02 -1.54 -11.99
C GLY A 145 -15.00 -1.40 -10.45
N TYR A 146 -15.70 -0.41 -9.89
CA TYR A 146 -15.80 -0.19 -8.44
C TYR A 146 -17.27 -0.05 -8.01
N GLN A 147 -17.59 -0.69 -6.89
CA GLN A 147 -18.77 -0.44 -6.09
C GLN A 147 -18.54 0.84 -5.27
N HIS A 148 -19.60 1.64 -5.13
CA HIS A 148 -19.58 2.87 -4.33
C HIS A 148 -20.55 2.74 -3.17
N HIS A 149 -20.10 3.16 -2.00
CA HIS A 149 -20.92 3.37 -0.82
C HIS A 149 -20.51 4.70 -0.19
N GLY A 150 -21.45 5.56 0.17
CA GLY A 150 -21.09 6.85 0.73
C GLY A 150 -22.27 7.73 1.06
N ILE A 151 -22.00 8.70 1.93
CA ILE A 151 -22.96 9.71 2.35
C ILE A 151 -22.60 11.07 1.79
N ALA A 152 -23.64 11.84 1.50
CA ALA A 152 -23.56 13.22 1.09
C ALA A 152 -24.54 14.05 1.92
N ARG A 153 -24.17 15.30 2.20
CA ARG A 153 -24.99 16.26 2.93
C ARG A 153 -25.33 17.44 2.04
N ASN A 154 -26.47 18.08 2.31
CA ASN A 154 -26.87 19.35 1.67
C ASN A 154 -26.11 20.57 2.22
N CYS A 155 -24.83 20.41 2.57
CA CYS A 155 -23.96 21.49 3.05
C CYS A 155 -22.61 21.49 2.34
N LYS A 156 -21.98 22.65 2.23
CA LYS A 156 -20.67 22.81 1.58
C LYS A 156 -19.57 22.17 2.45
N GLY A 157 -18.70 21.35 1.86
CA GLY A 157 -17.45 20.88 2.49
C GLY A 157 -17.58 19.60 3.33
N ALA A 158 -18.36 18.63 2.86
CA ALA A 158 -18.70 17.39 3.57
C ALA A 158 -18.75 16.20 2.61
N GLY A 159 -19.01 15.01 3.15
CA GLY A 159 -19.24 13.79 2.40
C GLY A 159 -18.05 12.84 2.48
N VAL A 160 -18.35 11.59 2.83
CA VAL A 160 -17.41 10.49 2.85
C VAL A 160 -17.91 9.38 1.95
N SER A 161 -16.99 8.65 1.35
CA SER A 161 -17.32 7.51 0.49
C SER A 161 -16.24 6.45 0.59
N ILE A 162 -16.60 5.21 0.31
CA ILE A 162 -15.68 4.12 0.07
C ILE A 162 -15.94 3.62 -1.35
N LEU A 163 -14.88 3.52 -2.14
CA LEU A 163 -14.90 2.74 -3.37
C LEU A 163 -14.30 1.38 -3.06
N VAL A 164 -14.98 0.30 -3.42
CA VAL A 164 -14.43 -1.06 -3.33
C VAL A 164 -14.48 -1.69 -4.71
N ARG A 165 -13.46 -2.45 -5.07
CA ARG A 165 -13.40 -3.10 -6.38
C ARG A 165 -14.61 -4.01 -6.60
N GLY A 166 -15.15 -4.02 -7.82
CA GLY A 166 -16.47 -4.59 -8.12
C GLY A 166 -16.56 -6.12 -8.10
N ASP A 167 -15.42 -6.82 -8.09
CA ASP A 167 -15.31 -8.27 -8.01
C ASP A 167 -15.13 -8.79 -6.57
N LEU A 168 -15.04 -7.89 -5.59
CA LEU A 168 -14.93 -8.23 -4.18
C LEU A 168 -16.33 -8.40 -3.57
N PRO A 169 -16.54 -9.43 -2.74
CA PRO A 169 -17.77 -9.57 -1.97
C PRO A 169 -17.77 -8.55 -0.83
N VAL A 170 -18.73 -7.62 -0.87
CA VAL A 170 -18.82 -6.49 0.07
C VAL A 170 -20.18 -6.44 0.73
N GLU A 171 -20.18 -6.25 2.04
CA GLU A 171 -21.34 -5.85 2.83
C GLU A 171 -21.15 -4.39 3.27
N THR A 172 -22.11 -3.52 2.98
CA THR A 172 -22.07 -2.11 3.39
C THR A 172 -22.79 -1.92 4.72
N GLY A 173 -22.14 -1.24 5.67
CA GLY A 173 -22.71 -0.97 6.98
C GLY A 173 -23.74 0.16 6.98
N MET A 174 -24.25 0.47 8.18
CA MET A 174 -25.10 1.64 8.38
C MET A 174 -24.30 2.93 8.29
N ASP A 175 -24.87 3.91 7.59
CA ASP A 175 -24.35 5.27 7.53
C ASP A 175 -24.61 6.01 8.85
N VAL A 176 -23.55 6.53 9.49
CA VAL A 176 -23.69 7.35 10.69
C VAL A 176 -23.27 8.78 10.37
N VAL A 177 -24.22 9.70 10.51
CA VAL A 177 -23.99 11.14 10.37
C VAL A 177 -24.05 11.78 11.75
N GLY A 178 -22.87 12.01 12.35
CA GLY A 178 -22.74 12.65 13.66
C GLY A 178 -21.73 13.80 13.64
N ARG A 179 -20.97 13.96 14.73
CA ARG A 179 -19.80 14.87 14.77
C ARG A 179 -18.70 14.40 13.82
N ILE A 180 -18.63 13.09 13.62
CA ILE A 180 -17.80 12.38 12.67
C ILE A 180 -18.72 11.91 11.54
N GLU A 181 -18.36 12.27 10.32
CA GLU A 181 -19.01 11.70 9.13
C GLU A 181 -18.31 10.39 8.82
N GLN A 182 -19.04 9.28 8.77
CA GLN A 182 -18.44 7.98 8.51
C GLN A 182 -19.33 7.06 7.68
N VAL A 183 -18.68 6.24 6.86
CA VAL A 183 -19.26 5.09 6.15
C VAL A 183 -18.36 3.88 6.32
N HIS A 184 -18.94 2.68 6.24
CA HIS A 184 -18.23 1.42 6.47
C HIS A 184 -18.53 0.39 5.39
N ALA A 185 -17.52 -0.37 4.99
CA ALA A 185 -17.66 -1.48 4.06
C ALA A 185 -16.84 -2.68 4.56
N THR A 186 -17.50 -3.82 4.68
CA THR A 186 -16.88 -5.09 5.06
C THR A 186 -16.57 -5.89 3.80
N ILE A 187 -15.29 -6.09 3.55
CA ILE A 187 -14.78 -6.88 2.41
C ILE A 187 -14.57 -8.31 2.91
N HIS A 188 -15.36 -9.26 2.40
CA HIS A 188 -15.18 -10.66 2.74
C HIS A 188 -13.99 -11.25 1.98
N LEU A 189 -13.16 -11.98 2.71
CA LEU A 189 -11.94 -12.60 2.21
C LEU A 189 -12.09 -14.12 2.29
N THR A 190 -11.06 -14.84 1.86
CA THR A 190 -11.04 -16.31 1.94
C THR A 190 -11.03 -16.81 3.38
N CYS A 191 -11.40 -18.08 3.56
CA CYS A 191 -11.36 -18.77 4.85
C CYS A 191 -12.23 -18.12 5.95
N GLY A 192 -13.29 -17.40 5.57
CA GLY A 192 -14.19 -16.74 6.52
C GLY A 192 -13.60 -15.50 7.20
N THR A 193 -12.47 -14.98 6.71
CA THR A 193 -11.91 -13.71 7.18
C THR A 193 -12.57 -12.53 6.49
N ALA A 194 -12.52 -11.35 7.10
CA ALA A 194 -13.08 -10.13 6.51
C ALA A 194 -12.29 -8.90 6.98
N LEU A 195 -12.22 -7.86 6.14
CA LEU A 195 -11.68 -6.55 6.49
C LEU A 195 -12.80 -5.52 6.51
N THR A 196 -13.04 -4.89 7.65
CA THR A 196 -13.95 -3.75 7.73
C THR A 196 -13.20 -2.46 7.50
N VAL A 197 -13.52 -1.76 6.41
CA VAL A 197 -12.91 -0.48 6.03
C VAL A 197 -13.86 0.65 6.39
N THR A 198 -13.34 1.69 7.02
CA THR A 198 -14.09 2.90 7.38
C THR A 198 -13.48 4.10 6.67
N SER A 199 -14.32 4.93 6.04
CA SER A 199 -13.94 6.28 5.62
C SER A 199 -14.55 7.26 6.61
N ALA A 200 -13.73 8.12 7.20
CA ALA A 200 -14.17 9.11 8.17
C ALA A 200 -13.68 10.52 7.84
N TYR A 201 -14.49 11.51 8.19
CA TYR A 201 -14.13 12.92 8.08
C TYR A 201 -14.60 13.69 9.31
N ILE A 202 -13.68 14.47 9.86
CA ILE A 202 -13.91 15.34 11.00
C ILE A 202 -13.59 16.77 10.56
N PRO A 203 -14.61 17.65 10.45
CA PRO A 203 -14.37 19.03 10.06
C PRO A 203 -13.36 19.74 10.97
N PRO A 204 -12.49 20.64 10.45
CA PRO A 204 -11.42 21.27 11.24
C PRO A 204 -11.90 21.96 12.52
N LYS A 205 -13.09 22.56 12.48
CA LYS A 205 -13.70 23.31 13.59
C LYS A 205 -14.44 22.43 14.59
N HIS A 206 -14.69 21.17 14.27
CA HIS A 206 -15.39 20.26 15.15
C HIS A 206 -14.41 19.63 16.14
N THR A 207 -14.85 19.48 17.38
CA THR A 207 -14.20 18.67 18.41
C THR A 207 -14.98 17.37 18.59
N PHE A 208 -14.27 16.33 19.05
CA PHE A 208 -14.81 15.02 19.35
C PHE A 208 -14.28 14.53 20.69
N THR A 209 -15.04 13.65 21.31
CA THR A 209 -14.72 12.92 22.54
C THR A 209 -14.40 11.47 22.22
N ALA A 210 -13.92 10.71 23.22
CA ALA A 210 -13.77 9.25 23.09
C ALA A 210 -15.11 8.59 22.71
N THR A 211 -16.23 9.02 23.31
CA THR A 211 -17.57 8.50 22.99
C THR A 211 -17.99 8.78 21.55
N ASP A 212 -17.59 9.92 20.98
CA ASP A 212 -17.82 10.17 19.56
C ASP A 212 -16.98 9.22 18.69
N LEU A 213 -15.73 8.95 19.08
CA LEU A 213 -14.85 8.00 18.39
C LEU A 213 -15.30 6.55 18.53
N ASP A 214 -15.98 6.17 19.61
CA ASP A 214 -16.52 4.81 19.79
C ASP A 214 -17.51 4.43 18.68
N THR A 215 -18.12 5.41 18.02
CA THR A 215 -18.94 5.17 16.81
C THR A 215 -18.15 4.56 15.66
N LEU A 216 -16.82 4.69 15.65
CA LEU A 216 -15.93 4.07 14.67
C LEU A 216 -15.70 2.58 14.96
N LEU A 217 -16.08 2.04 16.12
CA LEU A 217 -15.90 0.61 16.45
C LEU A 217 -17.02 -0.23 15.82
N THR A 218 -16.80 -0.70 14.58
CA THR A 218 -17.86 -1.38 13.82
C THR A 218 -17.75 -2.90 13.80
N THR A 219 -16.67 -3.46 14.31
CA THR A 219 -16.43 -4.90 14.33
C THR A 219 -15.43 -5.26 15.43
N ASP A 220 -15.42 -6.49 15.91
CA ASP A 220 -14.33 -7.04 16.73
C ASP A 220 -13.20 -7.65 15.89
N GLY A 221 -13.43 -7.80 14.57
CA GLY A 221 -12.48 -8.38 13.63
C GLY A 221 -11.43 -7.38 13.11
N ALA A 222 -10.86 -7.71 11.95
CA ALA A 222 -9.92 -6.84 11.25
C ALA A 222 -10.59 -5.55 10.78
N GLN A 223 -10.03 -4.42 11.17
CA GLN A 223 -10.59 -3.11 10.90
C GLN A 223 -9.52 -2.11 10.48
N LEU A 224 -9.81 -1.36 9.43
CA LEU A 224 -9.01 -0.24 8.95
C LEU A 224 -9.86 1.02 8.87
N ILE A 225 -9.34 2.13 9.39
CA ILE A 225 -9.99 3.44 9.35
C ILE A 225 -9.06 4.40 8.59
N GLY A 226 -9.53 4.89 7.45
CA GLY A 226 -8.93 6.04 6.78
C GLY A 226 -9.73 7.29 7.14
N ALA A 227 -9.11 8.22 7.87
CA ALA A 227 -9.77 9.42 8.33
C ALA A 227 -9.00 10.68 7.94
N ASP A 228 -9.70 11.71 7.45
CA ASP A 228 -9.23 13.08 7.63
C ASP A 228 -9.76 13.59 8.98
N ALA A 229 -8.90 13.47 10.00
CA ALA A 229 -9.25 13.78 11.37
C ALA A 229 -9.08 15.27 11.70
N ASN A 230 -8.40 16.03 10.83
CA ASN A 230 -7.94 17.39 11.13
C ASN A 230 -7.31 17.48 12.54
N ALA A 231 -6.51 16.47 12.89
CA ALA A 231 -5.92 16.27 14.21
C ALA A 231 -4.41 16.09 14.06
N HIS A 232 -3.65 16.65 15.01
CA HIS A 232 -2.19 16.65 14.98
C HIS A 232 -1.66 16.03 16.26
N ALA A 233 -0.80 15.02 16.15
CA ALA A 233 -0.12 14.42 17.28
C ALA A 233 1.30 14.02 16.89
N LEU A 234 2.20 13.98 17.88
CA LEU A 234 3.61 13.59 17.67
C LEU A 234 3.76 12.19 17.06
N ALA A 235 2.75 11.33 17.21
CA ALA A 235 2.76 9.97 16.67
C ALA A 235 2.70 9.92 15.13
N TRP A 236 2.13 10.93 14.45
CA TRP A 236 2.00 10.91 12.99
C TRP A 236 2.33 12.23 12.28
N ASP A 237 2.23 13.38 12.96
CA ASP A 237 2.50 14.68 12.38
C ASP A 237 3.79 15.27 12.94
N ARG A 238 4.81 15.37 12.07
CA ARG A 238 6.12 15.96 12.41
C ARG A 238 6.19 17.45 12.12
N ALA A 239 5.29 17.97 11.29
CA ALA A 239 5.35 19.32 10.75
C ALA A 239 4.50 20.30 11.57
N SER A 240 3.36 19.84 12.10
CA SER A 240 2.44 20.66 12.89
C SER A 240 2.49 20.31 14.38
N PRO A 241 2.36 21.30 15.29
CA PRO A 241 2.30 21.04 16.73
C PRO A 241 1.11 20.13 17.11
N PRO A 242 1.27 19.26 18.13
CA PRO A 242 0.17 18.44 18.61
C PRO A 242 -0.98 19.30 19.15
N ASN A 243 -2.21 18.79 19.04
CA ASN A 243 -3.42 19.44 19.54
C ASN A 243 -4.32 18.47 20.32
N THR A 244 -5.30 19.00 21.03
CA THR A 244 -6.22 18.21 21.88
C THR A 244 -6.98 17.12 21.10
N LYS A 245 -7.26 17.34 19.81
CA LYS A 245 -7.86 16.31 18.95
C LYS A 245 -6.91 15.14 18.73
N GLY A 246 -5.64 15.43 18.44
CA GLY A 246 -4.62 14.40 18.27
C GLY A 246 -4.35 13.65 19.56
N GLU A 247 -4.33 14.32 20.71
CA GLU A 247 -4.21 13.68 22.03
C GLU A 247 -5.38 12.73 22.31
N THR A 248 -6.62 13.20 22.09
CA THR A 248 -7.84 12.40 22.27
C THR A 248 -7.83 11.16 21.37
N LEU A 249 -7.49 11.34 20.08
CA LEU A 249 -7.44 10.25 19.13
C LEU A 249 -6.31 9.26 19.44
N THR A 250 -5.15 9.74 19.89
CA THR A 250 -4.03 8.88 20.30
C THR A 250 -4.42 8.01 21.48
N GLN A 251 -5.04 8.60 22.51
CA GLN A 251 -5.46 7.84 23.70
C GLN A 251 -6.54 6.82 23.33
N TRP A 252 -7.53 7.21 22.52
CA TRP A 252 -8.56 6.29 22.05
C TRP A 252 -7.98 5.12 21.24
N CYS A 253 -6.95 5.36 20.42
CA CYS A 253 -6.27 4.28 19.70
C CYS A 253 -5.59 3.29 20.67
N ILE A 254 -4.95 3.78 21.72
CA ILE A 254 -4.31 2.94 22.76
C ILE A 254 -5.37 2.08 23.45
N ASP A 255 -6.45 2.71 23.92
CA ASP A 255 -7.51 2.05 24.69
C ASP A 255 -8.23 0.96 23.87
N ASN A 256 -8.34 1.16 22.55
CA ASN A 256 -9.03 0.27 21.63
C ASN A 256 -8.11 -0.60 20.76
N GLN A 257 -6.80 -0.62 21.06
CA GLN A 257 -5.79 -1.43 20.37
C GLN A 257 -5.67 -1.15 18.86
N PHE A 258 -5.90 0.10 18.45
CA PHE A 258 -5.57 0.57 17.11
C PHE A 258 -4.11 1.01 17.03
N LEU A 259 -3.46 0.65 15.93
CA LEU A 259 -2.16 1.17 15.54
C LEU A 259 -2.37 2.37 14.60
N VAL A 260 -1.57 3.42 14.81
CA VAL A 260 -1.43 4.51 13.84
C VAL A 260 -0.40 4.09 12.79
N CYS A 261 -0.82 3.96 11.54
CA CYS A 261 0.00 3.37 10.47
C CYS A 261 0.87 4.40 9.73
N ASN A 262 0.63 5.70 9.94
CA ASN A 262 1.37 6.77 9.29
C ASN A 262 2.89 6.64 9.54
N THR A 263 3.71 6.85 8.51
CA THR A 263 5.19 6.78 8.60
C THR A 263 5.85 8.11 8.99
N GLY A 264 5.04 9.15 9.22
CA GLY A 264 5.47 10.52 9.46
C GLY A 264 5.71 11.34 8.19
N GLU A 265 5.31 10.84 7.02
CA GLU A 265 5.23 11.65 5.79
C GLU A 265 4.04 12.63 5.87
N CYS A 266 4.22 13.80 5.25
CA CYS A 266 3.19 14.82 5.11
C CYS A 266 1.98 14.27 4.32
N THR A 267 0.75 14.56 4.72
CA THR A 267 -0.47 14.18 3.97
C THR A 267 -1.20 15.36 3.37
N ARG A 268 -0.78 16.60 3.68
CA ARG A 268 -1.40 17.81 3.14
C ARG A 268 -0.40 18.96 3.05
N TYR A 269 -0.39 19.63 1.90
CA TYR A 269 0.35 20.87 1.70
C TYR A 269 -0.62 22.05 1.47
N ALA A 270 -0.72 22.92 2.47
CA ALA A 270 -1.51 24.15 2.37
C ALA A 270 -0.62 25.34 2.05
N ARG A 271 -0.93 26.11 1.00
CA ARG A 271 -0.10 27.25 0.53
C ARG A 271 0.28 28.26 1.62
N HIS A 272 -0.60 28.47 2.61
CA HIS A 272 -0.39 29.45 3.68
C HIS A 272 0.07 28.84 5.01
N HIS A 273 -0.02 27.52 5.17
CA HIS A 273 0.29 26.84 6.43
C HIS A 273 1.42 25.81 6.29
N GLY A 274 1.90 25.53 5.08
CA GLY A 274 2.95 24.56 4.81
C GLY A 274 2.45 23.12 4.86
N GLU A 275 3.36 22.22 5.20
CA GLU A 275 3.12 20.78 5.32
C GLU A 275 2.42 20.44 6.64
N SER A 276 1.52 19.46 6.60
CA SER A 276 0.83 18.91 7.76
C SER A 276 0.36 17.48 7.49
N THR A 277 -0.01 16.76 8.55
CA THR A 277 -0.53 15.39 8.48
C THR A 277 -1.87 15.27 9.20
N PRO A 278 -2.95 15.90 8.69
CA PRO A 278 -4.29 15.79 9.27
C PRO A 278 -4.97 14.44 8.98
N ASP A 279 -4.49 13.73 7.96
CA ASP A 279 -5.02 12.43 7.54
C ASP A 279 -4.31 11.30 8.27
N VAL A 280 -5.09 10.38 8.85
CA VAL A 280 -4.59 9.23 9.58
C VAL A 280 -5.12 7.93 8.98
N THR A 281 -4.27 6.91 8.99
CA THR A 281 -4.67 5.53 8.70
C THR A 281 -4.49 4.73 9.99
N LEU A 282 -5.58 4.15 10.50
CA LEU A 282 -5.60 3.37 11.73
C LEU A 282 -5.93 1.92 11.43
N SER A 283 -5.28 0.97 12.10
CA SER A 283 -5.51 -0.46 11.90
C SER A 283 -5.64 -1.23 13.21
N ARG A 284 -6.55 -2.20 13.26
CA ARG A 284 -6.71 -3.16 14.36
C ARG A 284 -6.97 -4.54 13.78
N ASN A 285 -6.35 -5.58 14.35
CA ASN A 285 -6.48 -6.98 13.90
C ASN A 285 -6.15 -7.20 12.40
N CYS A 286 -5.41 -6.28 11.79
CA CYS A 286 -4.80 -6.38 10.47
C CYS A 286 -3.45 -5.68 10.48
N THR A 287 -2.59 -6.01 9.52
CA THR A 287 -1.27 -5.40 9.39
C THR A 287 -1.25 -4.50 8.16
N VAL A 288 -0.95 -3.22 8.38
CA VAL A 288 -0.71 -2.24 7.33
C VAL A 288 0.80 -2.13 7.10
N TYR A 289 1.22 -2.20 5.86
CA TYR A 289 2.61 -2.02 5.44
C TYR A 289 2.67 -1.21 4.13
N THR A 290 3.88 -0.91 3.65
CA THR A 290 4.12 -0.05 2.46
C THR A 290 3.42 1.31 2.49
N TRP A 291 3.04 1.79 3.69
CA TRP A 291 2.36 3.07 3.84
C TRP A 291 3.23 4.21 3.30
N THR A 292 2.69 4.98 2.37
CA THR A 292 3.38 6.12 1.75
C THR A 292 2.38 7.20 1.36
N SER A 293 2.84 8.44 1.38
CA SER A 293 2.06 9.62 1.01
C SER A 293 2.66 10.28 -0.23
N LEU A 294 1.86 10.41 -1.29
CA LEU A 294 2.27 10.95 -2.57
C LEU A 294 1.44 12.19 -2.92
N TYR A 295 2.12 13.24 -3.39
CA TYR A 295 1.48 14.47 -3.83
C TYR A 295 0.35 14.20 -4.84
N SER A 296 -0.81 14.82 -4.61
CA SER A 296 -1.92 14.84 -5.55
C SER A 296 -1.96 16.20 -6.27
N PRO A 297 -1.94 16.25 -7.61
CA PRO A 297 -2.09 17.51 -8.33
C PRO A 297 -3.50 18.10 -8.20
N ASP A 298 -4.47 17.30 -7.77
CA ASP A 298 -5.89 17.61 -7.79
C ASP A 298 -6.45 17.99 -6.41
N SER A 299 -5.66 17.95 -5.35
CA SER A 299 -6.07 18.31 -3.98
C SER A 299 -4.88 18.92 -3.24
N ASP A 300 -5.12 19.72 -2.19
CA ASP A 300 -4.07 20.09 -1.24
C ASP A 300 -3.67 18.90 -0.34
N HIS A 301 -4.48 17.84 -0.32
CA HIS A 301 -4.17 16.56 0.32
C HIS A 301 -3.51 15.57 -0.65
N HIS A 302 -2.59 14.79 -0.11
CA HIS A 302 -1.86 13.74 -0.81
C HIS A 302 -2.72 12.48 -0.98
N HIS A 303 -2.36 11.67 -1.97
CA HIS A 303 -2.81 10.29 -2.06
C HIS A 303 -2.01 9.45 -1.07
N ILE A 304 -2.69 8.73 -0.20
CA ILE A 304 -2.05 7.82 0.76
C ILE A 304 -2.25 6.40 0.24
N PHE A 305 -1.15 5.65 0.07
CA PHE A 305 -1.18 4.27 -0.40
C PHE A 305 -0.64 3.34 0.68
N PHE A 306 -1.17 2.13 0.76
CA PHE A 306 -0.70 1.10 1.67
C PHE A 306 -1.20 -0.28 1.25
N ASP A 307 -0.54 -1.33 1.74
CA ASP A 307 -0.99 -2.71 1.60
C ASP A 307 -1.47 -3.23 2.97
N VAL A 308 -2.52 -4.07 2.95
CA VAL A 308 -3.15 -4.62 4.16
C VAL A 308 -3.19 -6.14 4.12
N ILE A 309 -2.72 -6.78 5.18
CA ILE A 309 -2.85 -8.23 5.40
C ILE A 309 -3.84 -8.47 6.54
N VAL A 310 -4.75 -9.42 6.34
CA VAL A 310 -5.67 -9.92 7.36
C VAL A 310 -5.29 -11.36 7.69
N GLY A 311 -5.18 -11.68 8.98
CA GLY A 311 -4.74 -13.01 9.44
C GLY A 311 -3.22 -13.17 9.47
N ASP A 312 -2.74 -14.41 9.38
CA ASP A 312 -1.33 -14.78 9.58
C ASP A 312 -0.43 -14.55 8.34
N GLY A 313 -0.99 -14.04 7.25
CA GLY A 313 -0.26 -13.74 6.02
C GLY A 313 0.31 -14.96 5.30
N THR A 314 -0.10 -16.18 5.68
CA THR A 314 0.34 -17.41 5.01
C THR A 314 -0.60 -17.86 3.91
N ASP A 315 -1.89 -17.53 4.05
CA ASP A 315 -2.90 -17.81 3.04
C ASP A 315 -2.96 -16.69 2.01
N ALA A 316 -2.63 -17.03 0.77
CA ALA A 316 -2.90 -16.17 -0.37
C ALA A 316 -4.37 -15.75 -0.39
N LEU A 317 -4.63 -14.44 -0.40
CA LEU A 317 -5.96 -13.94 -0.66
C LEU A 317 -6.33 -14.38 -2.07
N SER A 318 -7.34 -15.24 -2.23
CA SER A 318 -7.96 -15.47 -3.54
C SER A 318 -8.86 -14.29 -3.87
N CYS A 319 -8.24 -13.13 -4.01
CA CYS A 319 -8.85 -11.91 -4.46
C CYS A 319 -8.68 -11.88 -5.99
N PRO A 320 -9.76 -11.93 -6.79
CA PRO A 320 -9.63 -11.88 -8.25
C PRO A 320 -8.82 -10.66 -8.66
N ARG A 321 -8.04 -10.69 -9.75
CA ARG A 321 -7.35 -9.48 -10.18
C ARG A 321 -8.33 -8.54 -10.87
N LEU A 322 -8.16 -7.23 -10.66
CA LEU A 322 -8.68 -6.25 -11.59
C LEU A 322 -8.06 -6.55 -12.96
N GLN A 323 -8.82 -7.15 -13.88
CA GLN A 323 -8.42 -7.15 -15.27
C GLN A 323 -8.37 -5.70 -15.67
N LYS A 324 -7.16 -5.17 -15.95
CA LYS A 324 -7.04 -3.85 -16.55
C LYS A 324 -7.95 -3.87 -17.78
N PRO A 325 -9.00 -3.03 -17.87
CA PRO A 325 -9.64 -2.85 -19.14
C PRO A 325 -8.53 -2.32 -20.05
N MET A 326 -8.01 -3.18 -20.94
CA MET A 326 -7.21 -2.70 -22.03
C MET A 326 -8.18 -1.86 -22.85
N TYR A 327 -8.15 -0.54 -22.62
CA TYR A 327 -8.62 0.38 -23.62
C TYR A 327 -7.91 -0.06 -24.90
N ALA A 328 -8.68 -0.59 -25.83
CA ALA A 328 -8.14 -1.02 -27.10
C ALA A 328 -7.90 0.27 -27.89
N TRP A 329 -6.85 1.01 -27.53
CA TRP A 329 -6.47 2.27 -28.17
C TRP A 329 -6.36 2.12 -29.69
N LEU A 330 -5.94 0.94 -30.14
CA LEU A 330 -5.87 0.56 -31.56
C LEU A 330 -7.25 0.28 -32.19
N LYS A 331 -8.27 -0.03 -31.40
CA LYS A 331 -9.67 -0.20 -31.83
C LYS A 331 -10.54 1.04 -31.55
N ALA A 332 -9.99 2.06 -30.90
CA ALA A 332 -10.72 3.29 -30.60
C ALA A 332 -11.04 4.02 -31.92
N ASN A 333 -12.30 4.43 -32.08
CA ASN A 333 -12.72 5.23 -33.23
C ASN A 333 -12.29 6.70 -33.01
N TRP A 334 -11.02 6.97 -33.25
CA TRP A 334 -10.40 8.28 -33.08
C TRP A 334 -11.09 9.37 -33.88
N ARG A 335 -11.61 9.05 -35.07
CA ARG A 335 -12.37 9.99 -35.90
C ARG A 335 -13.63 10.47 -35.18
N ASN A 336 -14.40 9.56 -34.58
CA ASN A 336 -15.60 9.93 -33.82
C ASN A 336 -15.25 10.71 -32.55
N PHE A 337 -14.16 10.35 -31.86
CA PHE A 337 -13.66 11.12 -30.72
C PHE A 337 -13.32 12.56 -31.11
N CYS A 338 -12.52 12.76 -32.16
CA CYS A 338 -12.18 14.09 -32.68
C CYS A 338 -13.43 14.89 -33.05
N LEU A 339 -14.39 14.28 -33.76
CA LEU A 339 -15.64 14.94 -34.13
C LEU A 339 -16.43 15.43 -32.92
N LYS A 340 -16.51 14.61 -31.86
CA LYS A 340 -17.19 14.98 -30.60
C LYS A 340 -16.46 16.08 -29.85
N VAL A 341 -15.12 16.03 -29.79
CA VAL A 341 -14.31 17.09 -29.18
C VAL A 341 -14.50 18.40 -29.94
N ASP A 342 -14.44 18.37 -31.28
CA ASP A 342 -14.64 19.54 -32.11
C ASP A 342 -16.05 20.13 -31.96
N GLU A 343 -17.07 19.29 -31.83
CA GLU A 343 -18.44 19.73 -31.57
C GLU A 343 -18.57 20.44 -30.21
N LEU A 344 -17.95 19.87 -29.16
CA LEU A 344 -17.91 20.48 -27.83
C LEU A 344 -17.16 21.81 -27.83
N CYS A 345 -16.02 21.88 -28.52
CA CYS A 345 -15.26 23.13 -28.70
C CYS A 345 -16.09 24.18 -29.45
N ARG A 346 -16.80 23.81 -30.51
CA ARG A 346 -17.69 24.71 -31.25
C ARG A 346 -18.84 25.22 -30.38
N LYS A 347 -19.47 24.36 -29.58
CA LYS A 347 -20.53 24.76 -28.63
C LYS A 347 -20.04 25.81 -27.63
N LYS A 348 -18.84 25.64 -27.06
CA LYS A 348 -18.23 26.64 -26.17
C LYS A 348 -17.92 27.97 -26.86
N VAL A 349 -17.51 27.94 -28.12
CA VAL A 349 -17.27 29.17 -28.91
C VAL A 349 -18.57 29.92 -29.21
N VAL A 350 -19.68 29.21 -29.43
CA VAL A 350 -21.00 29.82 -29.64
C VAL A 350 -21.53 30.40 -28.33
N GLU A 351 -21.43 29.70 -27.21
CA GLU A 351 -21.84 30.20 -25.89
C GLU A 351 -21.02 31.44 -25.45
N GLY A 352 -19.71 31.45 -25.75
CA GLY A 352 -18.84 32.61 -25.50
C GLY A 352 -19.06 33.79 -26.47
N ARG A 353 -19.77 33.60 -27.59
CA ARG A 353 -20.20 34.70 -28.48
C ARG A 353 -21.58 35.23 -28.14
N THR A 354 -22.40 34.47 -27.42
CA THR A 354 -23.72 34.91 -26.94
C THR A 354 -23.67 35.64 -25.58
N SER A 355 -22.52 35.67 -24.89
CA SER A 355 -22.33 36.61 -23.79
C SER A 355 -22.21 38.03 -24.35
N THR A 356 -23.26 38.82 -24.14
CA THR A 356 -23.38 40.22 -24.55
C THR A 356 -22.14 41.06 -24.21
N PRO A 357 -21.77 42.06 -25.04
CA PRO A 357 -20.75 43.01 -24.65
C PRO A 357 -21.22 43.74 -23.39
N TRP A 358 -20.31 43.86 -22.42
CA TRP A 358 -20.48 44.72 -21.26
C TRP A 358 -20.93 46.11 -21.71
N ASN A 359 -22.17 46.48 -21.43
CA ASN A 359 -22.61 47.86 -21.49
C ASN A 359 -21.80 48.64 -20.45
N ARG A 360 -20.87 49.47 -20.92
CA ARG A 360 -20.39 50.61 -20.15
C ARG A 360 -21.51 51.64 -20.14
N ASN A 361 -22.10 51.86 -18.98
CA ASN A 361 -22.59 53.15 -18.51
C ASN A 361 -22.23 53.26 -17.04
#